data_AF-A0A7S0CWN1-F1
#
_entry.id   AF-A0A7S0CWN1-F1
#
_cell.length_a   1.000
_cell.length_b   1.000
_cell.length_c   1.000
_cell.angle_alpha   90.00
_cell.angle_beta   90.00
_cell.angle_gamma   90.00
#
_symmetry.space_group_name_H-M   'P 1'
#
loop_
_entity.id
_entity.type
_entity.pdbx_description
1 polymer ?
#
loop_
_entity_poly.entity_id
_entity_poly.type
_entity_poly.pdbx_seq_one_letter_code
_entity_poly.pdbx_strand_id
1 'polypeptide(L)'
;MSSLPLSDVHGDIALKAWEREALPRDTYADTWAGAEAKLLSDDEMRQFVVDGYLQIDSGVSKATNEAIYRKMKYLAEFSNPGNNIMPNVPQVRNVILSPKVRGALTSILGPNYHEHPHRILHDLPPKALGGRTQPQNYHKDNQSPMARPTRHHPNWVMVLYYAQDTPKKVGPTG
;
A
#
# COMPACT_ATOMS: atom_id res chain seq x y z
N MET A 1 2.22 31.31 46.06
CA MET A 1 2.01 30.01 45.37
C MET A 1 1.35 30.31 44.04
N SER A 2 2.15 30.34 42.97
CA SER A 2 1.68 30.61 41.61
C SER A 2 1.77 29.29 40.84
N SER A 3 0.63 28.79 40.37
CA SER A 3 0.54 27.64 39.46
C SER A 3 0.75 28.12 38.03
N LEU A 4 1.74 27.55 37.34
CA LEU A 4 1.92 27.69 35.90
C LEU A 4 0.89 26.82 35.15
N PRO A 5 0.31 27.28 34.03
CA PRO A 5 -0.54 26.44 33.19
C PRO A 5 0.33 25.50 32.33
N LEU A 6 -0.11 24.23 32.21
CA LEU A 6 0.42 23.30 31.22
C LEU A 6 0.18 23.89 29.82
N SER A 7 1.26 24.13 29.09
CA SER A 7 1.21 24.60 27.71
C SER A 7 0.93 23.43 26.76
N ASP A 8 -0.27 23.44 26.17
CA ASP A 8 -0.66 22.71 24.96
C ASP A 8 0.12 23.23 23.74
N VAL A 9 1.26 22.61 23.41
CA VAL A 9 2.04 23.01 22.21
C VAL A 9 2.41 21.85 21.28
N HIS A 10 1.84 20.65 21.43
CA HIS A 10 2.23 19.51 20.57
C HIS A 10 1.11 18.84 19.75
N GLY A 11 -0.14 19.30 19.84
CA GLY A 11 -1.26 18.65 19.11
C GLY A 11 -1.76 19.36 17.86
N ASP A 12 -1.61 20.68 17.77
CA ASP A 12 -2.62 21.48 17.06
C ASP A 12 -2.20 22.00 15.67
N ILE A 13 -0.89 21.97 15.36
CA ILE A 13 -0.36 22.47 14.08
C ILE A 13 -0.34 21.37 13.01
N ALA A 14 -0.10 20.11 13.40
CA ALA A 14 -0.10 18.98 12.47
C ALA A 14 -1.51 18.69 11.93
N LEU A 15 -2.53 18.60 12.81
CA LEU A 15 -3.91 18.30 12.40
C LEU A 15 -4.50 19.36 11.44
N LYS A 16 -4.19 20.65 11.63
CA LYS A 16 -4.69 21.72 10.76
C LYS A 16 -4.07 21.71 9.35
N ALA A 17 -2.86 21.18 9.20
CA ALA A 17 -2.25 20.96 7.88
C ALA A 17 -2.85 19.72 7.18
N TRP A 18 -3.28 18.72 7.95
CA TRP A 18 -3.84 17.46 7.44
C TRP A 18 -5.19 17.63 6.75
N GLU A 19 -6.04 18.53 7.24
CA GLU A 19 -7.36 18.79 6.66
C GLU A 19 -7.29 19.65 5.39
N ARG A 20 -6.28 20.51 5.24
CA ARG A 20 -6.15 21.43 4.09
C ARG A 20 -5.63 20.77 2.81
N GLU A 21 -4.89 19.66 2.90
CA GLU A 21 -4.37 18.89 1.76
C GLU A 21 -5.16 17.61 1.44
N ALA A 22 -6.16 17.27 2.26
CA ALA A 22 -7.04 16.15 1.96
C ALA A 22 -7.98 16.55 0.81
N LEU A 23 -7.65 16.12 -0.42
CA LEU A 23 -8.64 16.15 -1.50
C LEU A 23 -9.92 15.44 -1.02
N PRO A 24 -11.12 15.95 -1.37
CA PRO A 24 -12.38 15.38 -0.93
C PRO A 24 -12.41 13.87 -1.16
N ARG A 25 -13.02 13.10 -0.24
CA ARG A 25 -13.05 11.62 -0.26
C ARG A 25 -13.45 11.01 -1.62
N ASP A 26 -14.19 11.78 -2.42
CA ASP A 26 -14.77 11.34 -3.69
C ASP A 26 -13.84 11.55 -4.90
N THR A 27 -12.81 12.39 -4.79
CA THR A 27 -11.94 12.79 -5.92
C THR A 27 -10.87 11.76 -6.32
N TYR A 28 -10.61 10.76 -5.48
CA TYR A 28 -9.60 9.73 -5.78
C TYR A 28 -10.09 8.75 -6.86
N ALA A 29 -11.40 8.49 -6.93
CA ALA A 29 -11.98 7.71 -8.02
C ALA A 29 -11.94 8.47 -9.37
N ASP A 30 -11.99 9.80 -9.32
CA ASP A 30 -12.02 10.65 -10.51
C ASP A 30 -10.67 10.73 -11.24
N THR A 31 -9.57 10.45 -10.53
CA THR A 31 -8.20 10.51 -11.11
C THR A 31 -8.08 9.65 -12.37
N TRP A 32 -8.82 8.53 -12.42
CA TRP A 32 -8.84 7.61 -13.54
C TRP A 32 -10.23 7.44 -14.15
N ALA A 33 -11.14 8.40 -13.93
CA ALA A 33 -12.48 8.34 -14.49
C ALA A 33 -12.41 8.20 -16.02
N GLY A 34 -13.12 7.20 -16.55
CA GLY A 34 -13.13 6.89 -17.98
C GLY A 34 -11.85 6.25 -18.52
N ALA A 35 -10.79 6.08 -17.72
CA ALA A 35 -9.59 5.40 -18.17
C ALA A 35 -9.83 3.88 -18.24
N GLU A 36 -9.49 3.28 -19.37
CA GLU A 36 -9.59 1.82 -19.54
C GLU A 36 -8.45 1.08 -18.83
N ALA A 37 -8.72 -0.16 -18.43
CA ALA A 37 -7.71 -1.02 -17.85
C ALA A 37 -6.66 -1.41 -18.91
N LYS A 38 -5.38 -1.29 -18.59
CA LYS A 38 -4.26 -1.66 -19.47
C LYS A 38 -3.85 -3.10 -19.17
N LEU A 39 -4.40 -4.05 -19.91
CA LEU A 39 -4.15 -5.47 -19.74
C LEU A 39 -2.66 -5.80 -19.93
N LEU A 40 -2.21 -6.87 -19.28
CA LEU A 40 -0.87 -7.40 -19.47
C LEU A 40 -0.68 -7.89 -20.91
N SER A 41 0.49 -7.63 -21.45
CA SER A 41 0.99 -8.32 -22.64
C SER A 41 1.27 -9.79 -22.37
N ASP A 42 1.43 -10.57 -23.44
CA ASP A 42 1.80 -12.00 -23.34
C ASP A 42 3.14 -12.21 -22.61
N ASP A 43 4.09 -11.28 -22.80
CA ASP A 43 5.40 -11.35 -22.14
C ASP A 43 5.30 -11.06 -20.64
N GLU A 44 4.50 -10.06 -20.24
CA GLU A 44 4.24 -9.78 -18.81
C GLU A 44 3.45 -10.93 -18.17
N MET A 45 2.48 -11.51 -18.88
CA MET A 45 1.75 -12.69 -18.38
C MET A 45 2.68 -13.89 -18.24
N ARG A 46 3.56 -14.14 -19.22
CA ARG A 46 4.59 -15.18 -19.14
C ARG A 46 5.50 -14.97 -17.93
N GLN A 47 5.96 -13.74 -17.71
CA GLN A 47 6.79 -13.41 -16.56
C GLN A 47 6.07 -13.72 -15.25
N PHE A 48 4.81 -13.31 -15.11
CA PHE A 48 4.02 -13.62 -13.92
C PHE A 48 3.88 -15.13 -13.67
N VAL A 49 3.63 -15.91 -14.72
CA VAL A 49 3.50 -17.38 -14.61
C VAL A 49 4.81 -18.06 -14.20
N VAL A 50 5.94 -17.59 -14.71
CA VAL A 50 7.27 -18.18 -14.44
C VAL A 50 7.83 -17.73 -13.10
N ASP A 51 7.80 -16.42 -12.84
CA ASP A 51 8.47 -15.81 -11.68
C ASP A 51 7.54 -15.69 -10.46
N GLY A 52 6.22 -15.71 -10.67
CA GLY A 52 5.21 -15.58 -9.63
C GLY A 52 4.93 -14.14 -9.18
N TYR A 53 5.53 -13.13 -9.81
CA TYR A 53 5.30 -11.71 -9.49
C TYR A 53 5.50 -10.79 -10.70
N LEU A 54 5.00 -9.56 -10.58
CA LEU A 54 5.25 -8.45 -11.50
C LEU A 54 5.53 -7.17 -10.72
N GLN A 55 6.43 -6.34 -11.27
CA GLN A 55 6.64 -4.97 -10.80
C GLN A 55 5.92 -4.02 -11.74
N ILE A 56 5.02 -3.21 -11.20
CA ILE A 56 4.18 -2.31 -11.99
C ILE A 56 4.41 -0.89 -11.51
N ASP A 57 4.86 -0.02 -12.41
CA ASP A 57 4.74 1.42 -12.21
C ASP A 57 3.28 1.83 -12.41
N SER A 58 2.60 2.14 -11.31
CA SER A 58 1.19 2.57 -11.32
C SER A 58 0.95 3.88 -12.10
N GLY A 59 1.98 4.68 -12.36
CA GLY A 59 1.86 5.96 -13.05
C GLY A 59 1.17 7.05 -12.21
N VAL A 60 1.01 6.83 -10.90
CA VAL A 60 0.54 7.90 -10.00
C VAL A 60 1.54 9.03 -9.96
N SER A 61 1.05 10.27 -9.83
CA SER A 61 1.93 11.44 -9.80
C SER A 61 2.89 11.38 -8.61
N LYS A 62 4.08 11.97 -8.77
CA LYS A 62 5.04 12.12 -7.67
C LYS A 62 4.41 12.79 -6.44
N ALA A 63 3.60 13.84 -6.67
CA ALA A 63 2.90 14.54 -5.59
C ALA A 63 1.93 13.63 -4.83
N THR A 64 1.17 12.77 -5.55
CA THR A 64 0.29 11.78 -4.92
C THR A 64 1.09 10.75 -4.12
N ASN A 65 2.18 10.22 -4.68
CA ASN A 65 3.05 9.27 -4.00
C ASN A 65 3.64 9.88 -2.72
N GLU A 66 4.15 11.10 -2.78
CA GLU A 66 4.69 11.82 -1.63
C GLU A 66 3.61 12.07 -0.56
N ALA A 67 2.39 12.42 -0.94
CA ALA A 67 1.28 12.59 -0.01
C ALA A 67 0.92 11.28 0.70
N ILE A 68 0.88 10.16 -0.03
CA ILE A 68 0.67 8.83 0.56
C ILE A 68 1.78 8.50 1.55
N TYR A 69 3.04 8.66 1.13
CA TYR A 69 4.21 8.37 1.94
C TYR A 69 4.19 9.15 3.27
N ARG A 70 3.97 10.48 3.22
CA ARG A 70 3.93 11.34 4.42
C ARG A 70 2.84 10.88 5.40
N LYS A 71 1.65 10.56 4.89
CA LYS A 71 0.53 10.09 5.73
C LYS A 71 0.81 8.72 6.34
N MET A 72 1.32 7.77 5.57
CA MET A 72 1.71 6.46 6.07
C MET A 72 2.80 6.57 7.13
N LYS A 73 3.80 7.43 6.91
CA LYS A 73 4.89 7.64 7.87
C LYS A 73 4.38 8.20 9.20
N TYR A 74 3.53 9.23 9.15
CA TYR A 74 2.90 9.75 10.35
C TYR A 74 2.10 8.67 11.08
N LEU A 75 1.25 7.90 10.38
CA LEU A 75 0.47 6.84 11.02
C LEU A 75 1.39 5.82 11.72
N ALA A 76 2.49 5.42 11.08
CA ALA A 76 3.45 4.50 11.66
C ALA A 76 4.14 5.03 12.93
N GLU A 77 4.29 6.34 13.09
CA GLU A 77 4.86 6.97 14.30
C GLU A 77 3.93 6.86 15.52
N PHE A 78 2.61 6.85 15.31
CA PHE A 78 1.63 6.72 16.41
C PHE A 78 1.18 5.28 16.63
N SER A 79 0.64 4.65 15.59
CA SER A 79 0.14 3.27 15.63
C SER A 79 -0.24 2.78 14.24
N ASN A 80 0.08 1.52 13.94
CA ASN A 80 -0.30 0.88 12.69
C ASN A 80 -1.84 0.80 12.57
N PRO A 81 -2.46 1.37 11.51
CA PRO A 81 -3.91 1.34 11.35
C PRO A 81 -4.46 -0.05 10.99
N GLY A 82 -3.58 -1.03 10.73
CA GLY A 82 -3.94 -2.38 10.31
C GLY A 82 -4.78 -2.35 9.02
N ASN A 83 -5.90 -3.08 9.04
CA ASN A 83 -6.82 -3.15 7.90
C ASN A 83 -7.48 -1.79 7.57
N ASN A 84 -7.42 -0.80 8.49
CA ASN A 84 -8.04 0.51 8.33
C ASN A 84 -7.15 1.53 7.57
N ILE A 85 -6.20 1.07 6.75
CA ILE A 85 -5.34 1.98 5.98
C ILE A 85 -6.14 2.85 4.99
N MET A 86 -7.18 2.31 4.33
CA MET A 86 -7.92 3.05 3.29
C MET A 86 -8.71 4.24 3.81
N PRO A 87 -9.43 4.15 4.94
CA PRO A 87 -10.04 5.33 5.56
C PRO A 87 -9.04 6.41 5.97
N ASN A 88 -7.83 6.01 6.39
CA ASN A 88 -6.79 6.95 6.85
C ASN A 88 -5.98 7.57 5.69
N VAL A 89 -5.77 6.81 4.61
CA VAL A 89 -4.97 7.22 3.44
C VAL A 89 -5.74 6.90 2.15
N PRO A 90 -6.84 7.63 1.86
CA PRO A 90 -7.71 7.35 0.71
C PRO A 90 -6.99 7.50 -0.64
N GLN A 91 -5.92 8.29 -0.70
CA GLN A 91 -5.03 8.44 -1.85
C GLN A 91 -4.52 7.10 -2.41
N VAL A 92 -4.39 6.06 -1.58
CA VAL A 92 -3.93 4.72 -2.00
C VAL A 92 -4.86 4.13 -3.08
N ARG A 93 -6.14 4.56 -3.12
CA ARG A 93 -7.05 4.19 -4.21
C ARG A 93 -6.51 4.57 -5.59
N ASN A 94 -5.79 5.67 -5.73
CA ASN A 94 -5.21 6.08 -7.01
C ASN A 94 -4.21 5.05 -7.55
N VAL A 95 -3.53 4.33 -6.66
CA VAL A 95 -2.58 3.26 -7.04
C VAL A 95 -3.36 2.03 -7.50
N ILE A 96 -4.29 1.55 -6.68
CA ILE A 96 -5.08 0.34 -6.93
C ILE A 96 -5.94 0.50 -8.19
N LEU A 97 -6.54 1.67 -8.37
CA LEU A 97 -7.41 2.00 -9.50
C LEU A 97 -6.64 2.47 -10.74
N SER A 98 -5.31 2.54 -10.69
CA SER A 98 -4.54 2.92 -11.88
C SER A 98 -4.81 1.94 -13.04
N PRO A 99 -4.87 2.42 -14.29
CA PRO A 99 -5.11 1.59 -15.47
C PRO A 99 -4.22 0.34 -15.54
N LYS A 100 -2.93 0.48 -15.21
CA LYS A 100 -1.97 -0.62 -15.25
C LYS A 100 -2.19 -1.64 -14.14
N VAL A 101 -2.46 -1.20 -12.90
CA VAL A 101 -2.74 -2.12 -11.78
C VAL A 101 -4.07 -2.83 -11.99
N ARG A 102 -5.14 -2.11 -12.36
CA ARG A 102 -6.42 -2.74 -12.71
C ARG A 102 -6.29 -3.75 -13.84
N GLY A 103 -5.58 -3.39 -14.91
CA GLY A 103 -5.38 -4.28 -16.03
C GLY A 103 -4.58 -5.53 -15.67
N ALA A 104 -3.54 -5.40 -14.84
CA ALA A 104 -2.82 -6.56 -14.31
C ALA A 104 -3.70 -7.49 -13.47
N LEU A 105 -4.48 -6.91 -12.54
CA LEU A 105 -5.42 -7.68 -11.71
C LEU A 105 -6.48 -8.38 -12.58
N THR A 106 -7.04 -7.68 -13.57
CA THR A 106 -8.00 -8.26 -14.52
C THR A 106 -7.39 -9.37 -15.37
N SER A 107 -6.16 -9.20 -15.86
CA SER A 107 -5.46 -10.23 -16.63
C SER A 107 -5.20 -11.49 -15.82
N ILE A 108 -4.86 -11.36 -14.52
CA ILE A 108 -4.49 -12.50 -13.66
C ILE A 108 -5.71 -13.17 -13.02
N LEU A 109 -6.65 -12.38 -12.49
CA LEU A 109 -7.79 -12.88 -11.69
C LEU A 109 -9.11 -12.92 -12.47
N GLY A 110 -9.15 -12.35 -13.67
CA GLY A 110 -10.38 -12.10 -14.42
C GLY A 110 -11.09 -10.79 -14.00
N PRO A 111 -12.14 -10.37 -14.71
CA PRO A 111 -12.75 -9.05 -14.55
C PRO A 111 -13.53 -8.83 -13.24
N ASN A 112 -13.87 -9.89 -12.51
CA ASN A 112 -14.79 -9.84 -11.36
C ASN A 112 -14.09 -10.10 -10.02
N TYR A 113 -12.83 -9.67 -9.88
CA TYR A 113 -12.12 -9.76 -8.61
C TYR A 113 -12.68 -8.76 -7.57
N HIS A 114 -12.35 -9.00 -6.30
CA HIS A 114 -12.72 -8.10 -5.19
C HIS A 114 -11.49 -7.85 -4.32
N GLU A 115 -11.39 -6.66 -3.76
CA GLU A 115 -10.34 -6.33 -2.80
C GLU A 115 -10.57 -7.11 -1.50
N HIS A 116 -9.62 -7.96 -1.12
CA HIS A 116 -9.64 -8.62 0.17
C HIS A 116 -9.50 -7.56 1.30
N PRO A 117 -10.23 -7.67 2.43
CA PRO A 117 -10.21 -6.65 3.49
C PRO A 117 -8.87 -6.58 4.23
N HIS A 118 -8.06 -7.64 4.13
CA HIS A 118 -6.76 -7.69 4.79
C HIS A 118 -5.78 -6.70 4.16
N ARG A 119 -5.31 -5.76 4.97
CA ARG A 119 -4.31 -4.75 4.61
C ARG A 119 -3.42 -4.54 5.84
N ILE A 120 -2.15 -4.26 5.62
CA ILE A 120 -1.24 -3.96 6.71
C ILE A 120 -0.19 -2.96 6.23
N LEU A 121 0.06 -1.96 7.06
CA LEU A 121 1.16 -1.02 6.83
C LEU A 121 2.43 -1.66 7.35
N HIS A 122 3.32 -2.10 6.46
CA HIS A 122 4.63 -2.61 6.86
C HIS A 122 5.62 -1.44 7.02
N ASP A 123 5.81 -0.97 8.26
CA ASP A 123 6.96 -0.10 8.61
C ASP A 123 8.02 -0.93 9.35
N LEU A 124 9.25 -0.87 8.83
CA LEU A 124 10.41 -1.50 9.43
C LEU A 124 11.39 -0.38 9.82
N PRO A 125 11.24 0.20 11.02
CA PRO A 125 12.11 1.29 11.43
C PRO A 125 13.56 0.81 11.52
N PRO A 126 14.55 1.72 11.39
CA PRO A 126 15.95 1.38 11.63
C PRO A 126 16.16 0.74 13.01
N LYS A 127 17.18 -0.12 13.12
CA LYS A 127 17.58 -0.75 14.40
C LYS A 127 17.75 0.28 15.53
N ALA A 128 18.32 1.44 15.22
CA ALA A 128 18.54 2.52 16.18
C ALA A 128 17.24 3.06 16.81
N LEU A 129 16.10 2.88 16.15
CA LEU A 129 14.76 3.25 16.62
C LEU A 129 13.97 2.05 17.15
N GLY A 130 14.66 0.96 17.53
CA GLY A 130 14.03 -0.24 18.07
C GLY A 130 13.39 -1.18 17.03
N GLY A 131 13.66 -0.95 15.74
CA GLY A 131 13.12 -1.80 14.68
C GLY A 131 13.72 -3.21 14.65
N ARG A 132 12.93 -4.13 14.08
CA ARG A 132 13.35 -5.52 13.89
C ARG A 132 14.52 -5.57 12.90
N THR A 133 15.56 -6.31 13.27
CA THR A 133 16.74 -6.57 12.42
C THR A 133 16.68 -7.91 11.73
N GLN A 134 15.79 -8.80 12.19
CA GLN A 134 15.66 -10.13 11.64
C GLN A 134 14.73 -10.11 10.43
N PRO A 135 15.11 -10.76 9.31
CA PRO A 135 14.24 -10.92 8.17
C PRO A 135 13.02 -11.77 8.55
N GLN A 136 11.94 -11.62 7.79
CA GLN A 136 10.86 -12.60 7.86
C GLN A 136 11.37 -13.96 7.35
N ASN A 137 10.90 -15.04 7.97
CA ASN A 137 11.14 -16.38 7.45
C ASN A 137 10.44 -16.54 6.10
N TYR A 138 11.04 -17.33 5.20
CA TYR A 138 10.37 -17.72 3.97
C TYR A 138 9.04 -18.40 4.27
N HIS A 139 7.97 -17.86 3.71
CA HIS A 139 6.63 -18.41 3.85
C HIS A 139 5.86 -18.22 2.55
N LYS A 140 4.83 -19.04 2.38
CA LYS A 140 3.79 -18.80 1.39
C LYS A 140 2.63 -18.22 2.15
N ASP A 141 2.24 -17.01 1.79
CA ASP A 141 0.95 -16.51 2.20
C ASP A 141 -0.11 -17.47 1.66
N ASN A 142 -0.90 -18.02 2.56
CA ASN A 142 -1.99 -18.91 2.18
C ASN A 142 -3.10 -18.73 3.20
N GLN A 143 -4.28 -18.38 2.71
CA GLN A 143 -5.47 -18.29 3.55
C GLN A 143 -6.11 -19.65 3.80
N SER A 144 -5.63 -20.72 3.14
CA SER A 144 -6.08 -22.07 3.45
C SER A 144 -5.61 -22.46 4.86
N PRO A 145 -6.52 -22.90 5.75
CA PRO A 145 -6.16 -23.41 7.08
C PRO A 145 -5.15 -24.57 7.05
N MET A 146 -5.01 -25.24 5.89
CA MET A 146 -4.12 -26.37 5.68
C MET A 146 -2.73 -25.97 5.14
N ALA A 147 -2.49 -24.68 4.86
CA ALA A 147 -1.25 -24.15 4.28
C ALA A 147 -0.79 -24.85 2.97
N ARG A 148 -1.69 -25.57 2.28
CA ARG A 148 -1.41 -26.27 1.02
C ARG A 148 -1.97 -25.50 -0.18
N PRO A 149 -1.31 -25.51 -1.35
CA PRO A 149 -1.92 -25.04 -2.58
C PRO A 149 -3.14 -25.91 -2.87
N THR A 150 -4.34 -25.32 -2.83
CA THR A 150 -5.58 -26.04 -3.10
C THR A 150 -6.09 -25.82 -4.52
N ARG A 151 -5.38 -25.02 -5.33
CA ARG A 151 -5.84 -24.58 -6.65
C ARG A 151 -4.70 -24.58 -7.67
N HIS A 152 -5.05 -24.93 -8.91
CA HIS A 152 -4.12 -24.96 -10.06
C HIS A 152 -3.95 -23.59 -10.73
N HIS A 153 -4.78 -22.61 -10.35
CA HIS A 153 -4.74 -21.24 -10.87
C HIS A 153 -4.72 -20.24 -9.70
N PRO A 154 -4.09 -19.07 -9.88
CA PRO A 154 -4.12 -18.01 -8.87
C PRO A 154 -5.56 -17.53 -8.69
N ASN A 155 -6.12 -17.69 -7.50
CA ASN A 155 -7.44 -17.18 -7.15
C ASN A 155 -7.37 -15.95 -6.24
N TRP A 156 -6.16 -15.50 -5.91
CA TRP A 156 -5.86 -14.29 -5.17
C TRP A 156 -4.42 -13.87 -5.49
N VAL A 157 -4.13 -12.58 -5.37
CA VAL A 157 -2.78 -12.02 -5.45
C VAL A 157 -2.58 -11.03 -4.33
N MET A 158 -1.33 -10.83 -3.92
CA MET A 158 -0.94 -9.77 -3.01
C MET A 158 -0.45 -8.56 -3.79
N VAL A 159 -0.91 -7.37 -3.43
CA VAL A 159 -0.39 -6.10 -3.97
C VAL A 159 0.48 -5.46 -2.91
N LEU A 160 1.76 -5.27 -3.23
CA LEU A 160 2.72 -4.57 -2.39
C LEU A 160 2.98 -3.20 -3.02
N TYR A 161 2.62 -2.14 -2.29
CA TYR A 161 2.86 -0.77 -2.73
C TYR A 161 4.00 -0.15 -1.92
N TYR A 162 5.08 0.20 -2.61
CA TYR A 162 6.25 0.84 -2.03
C TYR A 162 6.18 2.35 -2.26
N ALA A 163 5.78 3.10 -1.24
CA ALA A 163 5.69 4.57 -1.32
C ALA A 163 7.06 5.28 -1.26
N GLN A 164 8.13 4.52 -1.00
CA GLN A 164 9.53 4.97 -0.99
C GLN A 164 10.40 3.98 -1.76
N ASP A 165 11.60 4.42 -2.14
CA ASP A 165 12.62 3.53 -2.69
C ASP A 165 12.99 2.43 -1.69
N THR A 166 13.17 1.21 -2.20
CA THR A 166 13.50 0.01 -1.42
C THR A 166 14.81 -0.63 -1.89
N PRO A 167 15.96 0.06 -1.75
CA PRO A 167 17.26 -0.52 -2.09
C PRO A 167 17.58 -1.71 -1.18
N LYS A 168 18.43 -2.64 -1.64
CA LYS A 168 18.83 -3.85 -0.87
C LYS A 168 19.20 -3.58 0.60
N LYS A 169 19.83 -2.44 0.88
CA LYS A 169 20.27 -2.02 2.22
C LYS A 169 19.14 -1.83 3.24
N VAL A 170 17.88 -1.66 2.81
CA VAL A 170 16.72 -1.49 3.73
C VAL A 170 15.87 -2.75 3.87
N GLY A 171 16.30 -3.87 3.30
CA GLY A 171 15.58 -5.16 3.40
C GLY A 171 14.30 -5.22 2.54
N PRO A 172 14.41 -5.12 1.21
CA PRO A 172 13.25 -5.28 0.33
C PRO A 172 12.69 -6.70 0.39
N THR A 173 11.42 -6.86 0.03
CA THR A 173 10.86 -8.18 -0.31
C THR A 173 11.63 -8.75 -1.50
N GLY A 174 11.97 -10.03 -1.43
CA GLY A 174 12.77 -10.73 -2.44
C GLY A 174 12.16 -12.05 -2.88
#